data_AF-A0A4Q1AMZ3-F1
#
_entry.id   AF-A0A4Q1AMZ3-F1
#
_cell.length_a   1.000
_cell.length_b   1.000
_cell.length_c   1.000
_cell.angle_alpha   90.00
_cell.angle_beta   90.00
_cell.angle_gamma   90.00
#
_symmetry.space_group_name_H-M   'P 1'
#
loop_
_entity.id
_entity.type
_entity.pdbx_description
1 polymer ?
#
loop_
_entity_poly.entity_id
_entity_poly.type
_entity_poly.pdbx_seq_one_letter_code
_entity_poly.pdbx_strand_id
1 'polypeptide(L)'
;MKDFNNLTTTESFINYYKKDSNNIYNNFFQKNKIVDLITKYELYYQISLGNFIFETFLDQESTVKKLEELNLYITPEIALFNIYKIIEENQFSNSMEKELENLIKRDASLKALEDFVTKDKDLLGAKYYISVKKEDILKDKFFNKIMQYNFESNYQRTFEHYNLVVSDKFIQNLQIKILEYAKETI
;
A
#
# COMPACT_ATOMS: atom_id res chain seq x y z
N MET A 1 11.27 -6.54 44.41
CA MET A 1 11.09 -7.31 43.17
C MET A 1 9.59 -7.52 43.00
N LYS A 2 8.98 -6.78 42.07
CA LYS A 2 7.57 -6.97 41.70
C LYS A 2 7.55 -7.58 40.30
N ASP A 3 6.71 -8.59 40.16
CA ASP A 3 6.58 -9.49 39.04
C ASP A 3 6.32 -8.75 37.72
N PHE A 4 7.20 -8.96 36.74
CA PHE A 4 6.98 -8.67 35.33
C PHE A 4 6.16 -9.81 34.72
N ASN A 5 4.90 -9.94 35.12
CA ASN A 5 3.98 -10.90 34.53
C ASN A 5 2.93 -10.19 33.68
N ASN A 6 2.97 -10.49 32.38
CA ASN A 6 1.84 -10.57 31.47
C ASN A 6 0.95 -9.32 31.31
N LEU A 7 1.54 -8.22 30.84
CA LEU A 7 0.78 -7.30 29.99
C LEU A 7 0.89 -7.83 28.56
N THR A 8 -0.22 -8.38 28.05
CA THR A 8 -0.33 -8.79 26.66
C THR A 8 -0.03 -7.58 25.78
N THR A 9 0.88 -7.72 24.82
CA THR A 9 1.37 -6.66 23.93
C THR A 9 0.26 -5.92 23.16
N THR A 10 -0.95 -6.48 23.12
CA THR A 10 -2.17 -5.87 22.59
C THR A 10 -2.69 -4.73 23.48
N GLU A 11 -2.57 -4.84 24.81
CA GLU A 11 -3.02 -3.81 25.76
C GLU A 11 -2.15 -2.55 25.71
N SER A 12 -0.86 -2.68 25.42
CA SER A 12 0.03 -1.51 25.33
C SER A 12 -0.22 -0.67 24.08
N PHE A 13 -0.58 -1.29 22.95
CA PHE A 13 -0.90 -0.59 21.70
C PHE A 13 -2.20 0.21 21.83
N ILE A 14 -3.26 -0.43 22.34
CA ILE A 14 -4.56 0.23 22.56
C ILE A 14 -4.40 1.40 23.54
N ASN A 15 -3.59 1.26 24.59
CA ASN A 15 -3.43 2.30 25.60
C ASN A 15 -2.55 3.49 25.17
N TYR A 16 -1.59 3.30 24.27
CA TYR A 16 -0.76 4.40 23.74
C TYR A 16 -1.59 5.36 22.88
N TYR A 17 -2.40 4.83 21.95
CA TYR A 17 -3.27 5.65 21.08
C TYR A 17 -4.61 6.04 21.72
N LYS A 18 -5.11 5.31 22.73
CA LYS A 18 -6.26 5.75 23.55
C LYS A 18 -6.04 7.12 24.20
N LYS A 19 -4.79 7.54 24.39
CA LYS A 19 -4.48 8.80 25.05
C LYS A 19 -4.73 10.02 24.14
N ASP A 20 -4.67 9.86 22.81
CA ASP A 20 -4.74 11.00 21.86
C ASP A 20 -5.55 10.78 20.56
N SER A 21 -6.10 9.59 20.26
CA SER A 21 -6.92 9.39 19.06
C SER A 21 -8.01 8.31 19.24
N ASN A 22 -9.26 8.75 19.36
CA ASN A 22 -10.40 7.86 19.53
C ASN A 22 -10.69 7.03 18.25
N ASN A 23 -10.56 5.71 18.38
CA ASN A 23 -11.32 4.65 17.68
C ASN A 23 -10.98 4.28 16.21
N ILE A 24 -10.23 5.09 15.45
CA ILE A 24 -9.95 4.79 14.02
C ILE A 24 -8.94 3.63 13.86
N TYR A 25 -7.82 3.67 14.59
CA TYR A 25 -6.75 2.66 14.49
C TYR A 25 -7.26 1.25 14.86
N ASN A 26 -8.12 1.11 15.87
CA ASN A 26 -8.63 -0.20 16.31
C ASN A 26 -9.44 -0.94 15.23
N ASN A 27 -10.05 -0.21 14.29
CA ASN A 27 -10.85 -0.81 13.21
C ASN A 27 -9.99 -1.22 12.01
N PHE A 28 -8.92 -0.48 11.70
CA PHE A 28 -8.07 -0.75 10.53
C PHE A 28 -6.96 -1.78 10.80
N PHE A 29 -6.59 -2.01 12.06
CA PHE A 29 -5.48 -2.91 12.42
C PHE A 29 -5.90 -4.31 12.90
N GLN A 30 -7.12 -4.71 12.57
CA GLN A 30 -7.52 -6.12 12.66
C GLN A 30 -6.86 -6.92 11.55
N LYS A 31 -6.46 -8.17 11.83
CA LYS A 31 -5.72 -9.02 10.86
C LYS A 31 -6.39 -9.09 9.49
N ASN A 32 -7.69 -9.38 9.46
CA ASN A 32 -8.47 -9.47 8.22
C ASN A 32 -8.45 -8.15 7.43
N LYS A 33 -8.55 -7.00 8.12
CA LYS A 33 -8.47 -5.68 7.50
C LYS A 33 -7.08 -5.37 6.99
N ILE A 34 -6.04 -5.71 7.75
CA ILE A 34 -4.65 -5.58 7.32
C ILE A 34 -4.39 -6.39 6.04
N VAL A 35 -4.84 -7.65 6.00
CA VAL A 35 -4.71 -8.51 4.83
C VAL A 35 -5.46 -7.92 3.63
N ASP A 36 -6.70 -7.45 3.82
CA ASP A 36 -7.50 -6.76 2.79
C ASP A 36 -6.76 -5.53 2.22
N LEU A 37 -6.21 -4.68 3.10
CA LEU A 37 -5.53 -3.45 2.71
C LEU A 37 -4.22 -3.73 1.98
N ILE A 38 -3.39 -4.67 2.45
CA ILE A 38 -2.16 -5.09 1.74
C ILE A 38 -2.51 -5.64 0.36
N THR A 39 -3.51 -6.51 0.28
CA THR A 39 -3.95 -7.11 -0.97
C THR A 39 -4.33 -6.04 -1.98
N LYS A 40 -5.15 -5.07 -1.56
CA LYS A 40 -5.55 -3.92 -2.37
C LYS A 40 -4.32 -3.14 -2.85
N TYR A 41 -3.44 -2.78 -1.92
CA TYR A 41 -2.26 -1.97 -2.21
C TYR A 41 -1.34 -2.66 -3.22
N GLU A 42 -1.00 -3.94 -3.02
CA GLU A 42 -0.16 -4.70 -3.96
C GLU A 42 -0.81 -4.77 -5.33
N LEU A 43 -2.09 -5.11 -5.43
CA LEU A 43 -2.76 -5.26 -6.72
C LEU A 43 -2.82 -3.93 -7.47
N TYR A 44 -3.18 -2.83 -6.80
CA TYR A 44 -3.14 -1.52 -7.43
C TYR A 44 -1.74 -1.15 -7.90
N TYR A 45 -0.70 -1.44 -7.10
CA TYR A 45 0.68 -1.20 -7.51
C TYR A 45 1.06 -2.01 -8.74
N GLN A 46 0.88 -3.33 -8.72
CA GLN A 46 1.35 -4.24 -9.77
C GLN A 46 0.59 -4.03 -11.09
N ILE A 47 -0.71 -3.81 -11.01
CA ILE A 47 -1.52 -3.52 -12.20
C ILE A 47 -1.11 -2.16 -12.81
N SER A 48 -0.84 -1.17 -11.97
CA SER A 48 -0.36 0.15 -12.44
C SER A 48 0.99 0.04 -13.10
N LEU A 49 1.94 -0.66 -12.46
CA LEU A 49 3.28 -0.89 -12.97
C LEU A 49 3.25 -1.59 -14.33
N GLY A 50 2.48 -2.69 -14.45
CA GLY A 50 2.29 -3.40 -15.70
C GLY A 50 1.71 -2.50 -16.80
N ASN A 51 0.74 -1.64 -16.45
CA ASN A 51 0.15 -0.70 -17.40
C ASN A 51 1.15 0.37 -17.87
N PHE A 52 1.96 0.96 -16.98
CA PHE A 52 2.96 1.96 -17.38
C PHE A 52 4.01 1.38 -18.35
N ILE A 53 4.50 0.18 -18.06
CA ILE A 53 5.45 -0.53 -18.90
C ILE A 53 4.79 -0.87 -20.24
N PHE A 54 3.58 -1.44 -20.22
CA PHE A 54 2.86 -1.77 -21.45
C PHE A 54 2.62 -0.55 -22.33
N GLU A 55 2.25 0.59 -21.77
CA GLU A 55 2.07 1.83 -22.55
C GLU A 55 3.36 2.35 -23.18
N THR A 56 4.52 2.01 -22.60
CA THR A 56 5.84 2.45 -23.07
C THR A 56 6.37 1.52 -24.17
N PHE A 57 6.15 0.21 -24.04
CA PHE A 57 6.68 -0.81 -24.95
C PHE A 57 5.67 -1.28 -26.01
N LEU A 58 4.37 -1.14 -25.74
CA LEU A 58 3.22 -1.50 -26.61
C LEU A 58 3.22 -2.97 -27.08
N ASP A 59 3.92 -3.84 -26.36
CA ASP A 59 4.07 -5.26 -26.64
C ASP A 59 4.09 -6.05 -25.33
N GLN A 60 3.38 -7.17 -25.31
CA GLN A 60 3.26 -8.02 -24.13
C GLN A 60 4.58 -8.72 -23.79
N GLU A 61 5.35 -9.18 -24.78
CA GLU A 61 6.59 -9.92 -24.52
C GLU A 61 7.65 -9.02 -23.88
N SER A 62 7.83 -7.82 -24.45
CA SER A 62 8.73 -6.80 -23.93
C SER A 62 8.27 -6.28 -22.58
N THR A 63 6.95 -6.18 -22.35
CA THR A 63 6.41 -5.80 -21.04
C THR A 63 6.78 -6.82 -19.96
N VAL A 64 6.62 -8.11 -20.24
CA VAL A 64 7.00 -9.18 -19.29
C VAL A 64 8.50 -9.16 -19.03
N LYS A 65 9.31 -9.08 -20.08
CA LYS A 65 10.78 -8.98 -19.94
C LYS A 65 11.19 -7.77 -19.11
N LYS A 66 10.56 -6.61 -19.32
CA LYS A 66 10.88 -5.39 -18.59
C LYS A 66 10.41 -5.46 -17.13
N LEU A 67 9.26 -6.06 -16.85
CA LEU A 67 8.81 -6.33 -15.48
C LEU A 67 9.82 -7.20 -14.72
N GLU A 68 10.31 -8.26 -15.35
CA GLU A 68 11.35 -9.14 -14.78
C GLU A 68 12.67 -8.40 -14.57
N GLU A 69 13.10 -7.58 -15.53
CA GLU A 69 14.33 -6.78 -15.46
C GLU A 69 14.29 -5.77 -14.32
N LEU A 70 13.17 -5.03 -14.19
CA LEU A 70 13.01 -4.00 -13.18
C LEU A 70 12.89 -4.61 -11.76
N ASN A 71 12.39 -5.85 -11.68
CA ASN A 71 12.24 -6.62 -10.43
C ASN A 71 11.61 -5.77 -9.31
N LEU A 72 10.52 -5.08 -9.65
CA LEU A 72 9.80 -4.18 -8.77
C LEU A 72 8.64 -4.91 -8.11
N TYR A 73 8.69 -5.01 -6.79
CA TYR A 73 7.64 -5.62 -6.00
C TYR A 73 7.43 -4.87 -4.69
N ILE A 74 6.19 -4.89 -4.22
CA ILE A 74 5.83 -4.36 -2.91
C ILE A 74 5.77 -5.51 -1.92
N THR A 75 6.51 -5.37 -0.82
CA THR A 75 6.41 -6.27 0.32
C THR A 75 5.26 -5.84 1.24
N PRO A 76 4.71 -6.76 2.05
CA PRO A 76 3.68 -6.44 3.04
C PRO A 76 4.08 -5.29 3.98
N GLU A 77 5.36 -5.21 4.36
CA GLU A 77 5.86 -4.12 5.20
C GLU A 77 5.78 -2.77 4.50
N ILE A 78 6.19 -2.70 3.22
CA ILE A 78 6.13 -1.45 2.43
C ILE A 78 4.68 -1.04 2.21
N ALA A 79 3.82 -1.99 1.80
CA ALA A 79 2.39 -1.75 1.60
C ALA A 79 1.76 -1.17 2.87
N LEU A 80 1.92 -1.87 4.00
CA LEU A 80 1.34 -1.42 5.26
C LEU A 80 1.88 -0.07 5.65
N PHE A 81 3.20 0.15 5.64
CA PHE A 81 3.77 1.44 6.01
C PHE A 81 3.17 2.61 5.22
N ASN A 82 2.95 2.45 3.92
CA ASN A 82 2.26 3.47 3.11
C ASN A 82 0.78 3.60 3.48
N ILE A 83 0.05 2.49 3.71
CA ILE A 83 -1.33 2.51 4.20
C ILE A 83 -1.45 3.27 5.53
N TYR A 84 -0.51 3.08 6.45
CA TYR A 84 -0.47 3.78 7.73
C TYR A 84 -0.31 5.29 7.54
N LYS A 85 0.60 5.73 6.66
CA LYS A 85 0.76 7.15 6.32
C LYS A 85 -0.53 7.74 5.75
N ILE A 86 -1.18 7.03 4.84
CA ILE A 86 -2.47 7.44 4.27
C ILE A 86 -3.52 7.63 5.38
N ILE A 87 -3.63 6.68 6.31
CA ILE A 87 -4.57 6.77 7.43
C ILE A 87 -4.22 7.96 8.34
N GLU A 88 -2.94 8.12 8.69
CA GLU A 88 -2.46 9.19 9.57
C GLU A 88 -2.72 10.60 8.99
N GLU A 89 -2.41 10.79 7.71
CA GLU A 89 -2.62 12.05 6.98
C GLU A 89 -4.12 12.40 6.85
N ASN A 90 -5.00 11.41 6.88
CA ASN A 90 -6.44 11.57 6.66
C ASN A 90 -7.31 11.29 7.91
N GLN A 91 -6.70 11.09 9.08
CA GLN A 91 -7.40 10.64 10.30
C GLN A 91 -8.48 11.60 10.80
N PHE A 92 -8.40 12.89 10.42
CA PHE A 92 -9.39 13.91 10.78
C PHE A 92 -10.47 14.13 9.71
N SER A 93 -10.42 13.38 8.60
CA SER A 93 -11.45 13.46 7.56
C SER A 93 -12.68 12.64 7.94
N ASN A 94 -13.85 13.27 7.90
CA ASN A 94 -15.14 12.63 8.14
C ASN A 94 -15.54 11.61 7.06
N SER A 95 -14.86 11.61 5.90
CA SER A 95 -15.10 10.68 4.78
C SER A 95 -14.00 9.64 4.60
N MET A 96 -12.99 9.59 5.50
CA MET A 96 -11.80 8.75 5.33
C MET A 96 -12.14 7.30 5.04
N GLU A 97 -13.03 6.67 5.81
CA GLU A 97 -13.39 5.26 5.61
C GLU A 97 -14.01 4.98 4.22
N LYS A 98 -14.78 5.93 3.68
CA LYS A 98 -15.40 5.82 2.35
C LYS A 98 -14.39 6.08 1.22
N GLU A 99 -13.35 6.85 1.51
CA GLU A 99 -12.34 7.27 0.53
C GLU A 99 -11.05 6.44 0.57
N LEU A 100 -10.85 5.65 1.63
CA LEU A 100 -9.60 4.94 1.91
C LEU A 100 -9.15 4.07 0.73
N GLU A 101 -10.08 3.35 0.08
CA GLU A 101 -9.74 2.54 -1.09
C GLU A 101 -9.24 3.39 -2.26
N ASN A 102 -9.85 4.54 -2.50
CA ASN A 102 -9.39 5.47 -3.54
C ASN A 102 -8.04 6.10 -3.18
N LEU A 103 -7.81 6.43 -1.91
CA LEU A 103 -6.52 6.94 -1.42
C LEU A 103 -5.41 5.88 -1.62
N ILE A 104 -5.68 4.64 -1.23
CA ILE A 104 -4.77 3.50 -1.43
C ILE A 104 -4.48 3.28 -2.92
N LYS A 105 -5.50 3.26 -3.75
CA LYS A 105 -5.36 3.09 -5.20
C LYS A 105 -4.47 4.19 -5.79
N ARG A 106 -4.73 5.46 -5.44
CA ARG A 106 -3.95 6.60 -5.93
C ARG A 106 -2.49 6.53 -5.47
N ASP A 107 -2.26 6.28 -4.19
CA ASP A 107 -0.92 6.18 -3.62
C ASP A 107 -0.11 5.04 -4.26
N ALA A 108 -0.69 3.84 -4.32
CA ALA A 108 -0.04 2.68 -4.93
C ALA A 108 0.28 2.92 -6.42
N SER A 109 -0.61 3.60 -7.15
CA SER A 109 -0.38 3.96 -8.56
C SER A 109 0.75 4.99 -8.71
N LEU A 110 0.80 6.00 -7.84
CA LEU A 110 1.87 7.01 -7.84
C LEU A 110 3.21 6.37 -7.48
N LYS A 111 3.21 5.47 -6.49
CA LYS A 111 4.41 4.75 -6.08
C LYS A 111 4.95 3.87 -7.21
N ALA A 112 4.07 3.15 -7.91
CA ALA A 112 4.44 2.37 -9.10
C ALA A 112 5.04 3.24 -10.21
N LEU A 113 4.46 4.42 -10.47
CA LEU A 113 4.98 5.37 -11.45
C LEU A 113 6.37 5.88 -11.07
N GLU A 114 6.55 6.28 -9.81
CA GLU A 114 7.84 6.76 -9.30
C GLU A 114 8.92 5.68 -9.37
N ASP A 115 8.59 4.45 -8.95
CA ASP A 115 9.53 3.32 -9.01
C ASP A 115 9.90 2.98 -10.45
N PHE A 116 8.93 2.92 -11.37
CA PHE A 116 9.17 2.67 -12.79
C PHE A 116 10.11 3.71 -13.40
N VAL A 117 9.76 5.00 -13.27
CA VAL A 117 10.55 6.10 -13.85
C VAL A 117 11.96 6.18 -13.24
N THR A 118 12.09 5.84 -11.96
CA THR A 118 13.40 5.87 -11.27
C THR A 118 14.29 4.70 -11.68
N LYS A 119 13.70 3.51 -11.93
CA LYS A 119 14.45 2.29 -12.25
C LYS A 119 14.72 2.12 -13.74
N ASP A 120 13.81 2.58 -14.60
CA ASP A 120 13.98 2.49 -16.04
C ASP A 120 14.85 3.65 -16.56
N LYS A 121 16.16 3.41 -16.62
CA LYS A 121 17.14 4.39 -17.08
C LYS A 121 17.01 4.72 -18.57
N ASP A 122 16.34 3.86 -19.33
CA ASP A 122 16.17 4.00 -20.78
C ASP A 122 14.88 4.75 -21.15
N LEU A 123 14.07 5.11 -20.15
CA LEU A 123 12.82 5.83 -20.36
C LEU A 123 13.07 7.25 -20.90
N LEU A 124 12.86 7.42 -22.20
CA LEU A 124 12.95 8.71 -22.85
C LEU A 124 11.80 9.63 -22.40
N GLY A 125 12.11 10.90 -22.15
CA GLY A 125 11.09 11.87 -21.76
C GLY A 125 10.48 11.64 -20.36
N ALA A 126 11.18 10.91 -19.48
CA ALA A 126 10.76 10.57 -18.12
C ALA A 126 10.07 11.72 -17.35
N LYS A 127 10.61 12.95 -17.41
CA LYS A 127 10.01 14.13 -16.76
C LYS A 127 8.63 14.51 -17.30
N TYR A 128 8.42 14.40 -18.60
CA TYR A 128 7.12 14.68 -19.20
C TYR A 128 6.15 13.53 -18.89
N TYR A 129 6.62 12.29 -19.04
CA TYR A 129 5.82 11.09 -18.76
C TYR A 129 5.28 11.08 -17.33
N ILE A 130 6.14 11.32 -16.32
CA ILE A 130 5.72 11.36 -14.91
C ILE A 130 4.69 12.46 -14.66
N SER A 131 4.85 13.65 -15.25
CA SER A 131 3.89 14.75 -15.07
C SER A 131 2.51 14.40 -15.61
N VAL A 132 2.43 13.85 -16.83
CA VAL A 132 1.16 13.45 -17.46
C VAL A 132 0.49 12.34 -16.65
N LYS A 133 1.23 11.27 -16.31
CA LYS A 133 0.65 10.13 -15.59
C LYS A 133 0.26 10.47 -14.16
N LYS A 134 1.02 11.31 -13.47
CA LYS A 134 0.65 11.84 -12.16
C LYS A 134 -0.67 12.62 -12.23
N GLU A 135 -0.86 13.45 -13.25
CA GLU A 135 -2.11 14.18 -13.45
C GLU A 135 -3.29 13.23 -13.69
N ASP A 136 -3.11 12.20 -14.52
CA ASP A 136 -4.15 11.20 -14.79
C ASP A 136 -4.56 10.41 -13.54
N ILE A 137 -3.61 10.05 -12.68
CA ILE A 137 -3.88 9.37 -11.40
C ILE A 137 -4.66 10.29 -10.47
N LEU A 138 -4.20 11.53 -10.29
CA LEU A 138 -4.82 12.48 -9.35
C LEU A 138 -6.22 12.91 -9.80
N LYS A 139 -6.53 12.84 -11.09
CA LYS A 139 -7.86 13.13 -11.67
C LYS A 139 -8.74 11.88 -11.83
N ASP A 140 -8.34 10.74 -11.27
CA ASP A 140 -9.04 9.44 -11.38
C ASP A 140 -9.31 8.98 -12.84
N LYS A 141 -8.43 9.36 -13.78
CA LYS A 141 -8.54 8.98 -15.20
C LYS A 141 -7.70 7.77 -15.57
N PHE A 142 -6.74 7.42 -14.71
CA PHE A 142 -5.77 6.37 -14.97
C PHE A 142 -6.36 4.94 -14.89
N PHE A 143 -7.03 4.62 -13.77
CA PHE A 143 -7.45 3.25 -13.47
C PHE A 143 -8.74 2.87 -14.23
N ASN A 144 -8.58 2.14 -15.34
CA ASN A 144 -9.67 1.84 -16.28
C ASN A 144 -10.37 0.50 -16.02
N LYS A 145 -11.38 0.15 -16.85
CA LYS A 145 -12.16 -1.10 -16.71
C LYS A 145 -11.34 -2.39 -16.86
N ILE A 146 -10.31 -2.39 -17.70
CA ILE A 146 -9.44 -3.56 -17.88
C ILE A 146 -8.59 -3.76 -16.63
N MET A 147 -8.04 -2.67 -16.09
CA MET A 147 -7.30 -2.71 -14.81
C MET A 147 -8.19 -3.17 -13.66
N GLN A 148 -9.45 -2.70 -13.61
CA GLN A 148 -10.44 -3.15 -12.64
C GLN A 148 -10.75 -4.65 -12.77
N TYR A 149 -10.94 -5.15 -13.99
CA TYR A 149 -11.14 -6.58 -14.23
C TYR A 149 -9.95 -7.42 -13.77
N ASN A 150 -8.72 -6.95 -14.04
CA ASN A 150 -7.50 -7.60 -13.57
C ASN A 150 -7.41 -7.60 -12.04
N PHE A 151 -7.81 -6.50 -11.39
CA PHE A 151 -7.88 -6.43 -9.94
C PHE A 151 -8.83 -7.48 -9.38
N GLU A 152 -10.08 -7.50 -9.85
CA GLU A 152 -11.13 -8.41 -9.38
C GLU A 152 -10.75 -9.88 -9.59
N SER A 153 -10.16 -10.20 -10.75
CA SER A 153 -9.77 -11.57 -11.11
C SER A 153 -8.63 -12.12 -10.26
N ASN A 154 -7.76 -11.25 -9.73
CA ASN A 154 -6.61 -11.64 -8.91
C ASN A 154 -6.84 -11.49 -7.40
N TYR A 155 -7.88 -10.74 -7.00
CA TYR A 155 -8.13 -10.38 -5.61
C TYR A 155 -8.11 -11.56 -4.65
N GLN A 156 -8.94 -12.57 -4.91
CA GLN A 156 -9.14 -13.69 -3.98
C GLN A 156 -7.84 -14.47 -3.76
N ARG A 157 -7.09 -14.73 -4.84
CA ARG A 157 -5.82 -15.48 -4.76
C ARG A 157 -4.76 -14.71 -3.98
N THR A 158 -4.63 -13.41 -4.22
CA THR A 158 -3.67 -12.56 -3.50
C THR A 158 -4.06 -12.40 -2.03
N PHE A 159 -5.35 -12.26 -1.75
CA PHE A 159 -5.87 -12.23 -0.38
C PHE A 159 -5.53 -13.51 0.38
N GLU A 160 -5.78 -14.68 -0.22
CA GLU A 160 -5.47 -15.98 0.39
C GLU A 160 -3.96 -16.13 0.66
N HIS A 161 -3.13 -15.71 -0.29
CA HIS A 161 -1.67 -15.69 -0.10
C HIS A 161 -1.29 -14.89 1.15
N TYR A 162 -1.78 -13.65 1.28
CA TYR A 162 -1.47 -12.82 2.45
C TYR A 162 -2.10 -13.31 3.73
N ASN A 163 -3.29 -13.88 3.69
CA ASN A 163 -3.91 -14.45 4.88
C ASN A 163 -3.08 -15.61 5.46
N LEU A 164 -2.31 -16.31 4.62
CA LEU A 164 -1.38 -17.35 5.04
C LEU A 164 -0.04 -16.80 5.54
N VAL A 165 0.55 -15.82 4.86
CA VAL A 165 1.90 -15.33 5.20
C VAL A 165 1.91 -14.24 6.28
N VAL A 166 0.84 -13.46 6.39
CA VAL A 166 0.71 -12.41 7.41
C VAL A 166 0.25 -13.04 8.73
N SER A 167 1.22 -13.32 9.59
CA SER A 167 0.97 -13.81 10.95
C SER A 167 0.62 -12.70 11.93
N ASP A 168 0.01 -13.04 13.07
CA ASP A 168 -0.24 -12.06 14.14
C ASP A 168 1.07 -11.45 14.66
N LYS A 169 2.13 -12.24 14.71
CA LYS A 169 3.47 -11.78 15.09
C LYS A 169 4.02 -10.75 14.11
N PHE A 170 3.79 -10.95 12.81
CA PHE A 170 4.17 -9.99 11.78
C PHE A 170 3.46 -8.65 12.00
N ILE A 171 2.15 -8.69 12.23
CA ILE A 171 1.33 -7.50 12.49
C ILE A 171 1.84 -6.75 13.72
N GLN A 172 2.09 -7.47 14.83
CA GLN A 172 2.61 -6.88 16.06
C GLN A 172 3.98 -6.22 15.84
N ASN A 173 4.90 -6.90 15.17
CA ASN A 173 6.23 -6.35 14.89
C ASN A 173 6.16 -5.08 14.05
N LEU A 174 5.26 -5.03 13.07
CA LEU A 174 5.11 -3.85 12.23
C LEU A 174 4.47 -2.69 13.00
N GLN A 175 3.45 -2.97 13.81
CA GLN A 175 2.84 -1.96 14.69
C GLN A 175 3.87 -1.31 15.60
N ILE A 176 4.82 -2.09 16.14
CA ILE A 176 5.94 -1.57 16.93
C ILE A 176 6.82 -0.62 16.10
N LYS A 177 7.21 -1.02 14.89
CA LYS A 177 8.04 -0.17 14.00
C LYS A 177 7.38 1.16 13.65
N ILE A 178 6.07 1.14 13.42
CA ILE A 178 5.32 2.36 13.09
C ILE A 178 5.22 3.29 14.31
N LEU A 179 5.05 2.72 15.50
CA LEU A 179 5.09 3.47 16.76
C LEU A 179 6.46 4.13 16.98
N GLU A 180 7.55 3.45 16.63
CA GLU A 180 8.90 4.02 16.70
C GLU A 180 9.03 5.20 15.75
N TYR A 181 8.61 5.04 14.49
CA TYR A 181 8.63 6.11 13.49
C TYR A 181 7.81 7.34 13.90
N ALA A 182 6.60 7.14 14.42
CA ALA A 182 5.73 8.23 14.88
C ALA A 182 6.35 9.04 16.04
N LYS A 183 7.16 8.40 16.91
CA LYS A 183 7.85 9.07 18.02
C LYS A 183 9.04 9.91 17.59
N GLU A 184 9.68 9.56 16.48
CA GLU A 184 10.82 10.31 15.94
C GLU A 184 10.38 11.57 15.16
N THR A 185 9.08 11.68 14.84
CA THR A 185 8.52 12.77 14.03
C THR A 185 7.89 13.88 14.89
N ILE A 186 7.94 13.77 16.23
CA ILE A 186 7.49 14.75 17.24
C ILE A 186 8.70 15.40 17.91
#